data_AF-A0A078J6I1-F1
#
_entry.id   AF-A0A078J6I1-F1
#
_cell.length_a   1.000
_cell.length_b   1.000
_cell.length_c   1.000
_cell.angle_alpha   90.00
_cell.angle_beta   90.00
_cell.angle_gamma   90.00
#
_symmetry.space_group_name_H-M   'P 1'
#
loop_
_entity.id
_entity.type
_entity.pdbx_description
1 polymer ?
#
loop_
_entity_poly.entity_id
_entity_poly.type
_entity_poly.pdbx_seq_one_letter_code
_entity_poly.pdbx_strand_id
1 'polypeptide(L)' 'MEEIEAASSSGDPHSQSLMGFVYGTGMMREKSKSKSFLRHNFAAEGGNMQSKMTLAFTYLSLRNM' A
#
# COMPACT_ATOMS: atom_id res chain seq x y z
N MET A 1 -5.01 -4.82 -14.43
CA MET A 1 -5.53 -4.62 -13.05
C MET A 1 -5.75 -5.96 -12.38
N GLU A 2 -6.45 -6.89 -13.01
CA GLU A 2 -6.67 -8.25 -12.50
C GLU A 2 -5.36 -9.00 -12.20
N GLU A 3 -4.37 -8.92 -13.09
CA GLU A 3 -3.03 -9.51 -12.86
C GLU A 3 -2.31 -8.94 -11.63
N ILE A 4 -2.38 -7.61 -11.44
CA ILE A 4 -1.80 -6.94 -10.25
C ILE A 4 -2.53 -7.39 -8.99
N GLU A 5 -3.85 -7.59 -9.05
CA GLU A 5 -4.64 -8.07 -7.92
C GLU A 5 -4.32 -9.52 -7.58
N ALA A 6 -4.11 -10.36 -8.59
CA ALA A 6 -3.66 -11.74 -8.40
C ALA A 6 -2.27 -11.78 -7.76
N ALA A 7 -1.31 -11.02 -8.29
CA ALA A 7 0.04 -10.93 -7.73
C ALA A 7 0.06 -10.32 -6.31
N SER A 8 -0.76 -9.29 -6.07
CA SER A 8 -0.92 -8.70 -4.74
C SER A 8 -1.49 -9.71 -3.74
N SER A 9 -2.44 -10.55 -4.19
CA SER A 9 -3.06 -11.59 -3.38
C SER A 9 -2.14 -12.79 -3.14
N SER A 10 -1.19 -13.05 -4.05
CA SER A 10 -0.17 -14.10 -3.88
C SER A 10 1.02 -13.67 -3.02
N GLY A 11 1.07 -12.42 -2.56
CA GLY A 11 2.11 -11.93 -1.66
C GLY A 11 3.22 -11.11 -2.32
N ASP A 12 3.12 -10.80 -3.62
CA ASP A 12 4.15 -10.01 -4.30
C ASP A 12 4.24 -8.59 -3.69
N PRO A 13 5.38 -8.21 -3.07
CA PRO A 13 5.49 -6.95 -2.33
C PRO A 13 5.34 -5.71 -3.22
N HIS A 14 5.75 -5.79 -4.49
CA HIS A 14 5.62 -4.68 -5.43
C HIS A 14 4.15 -4.45 -5.83
N SER A 15 3.43 -5.52 -6.11
CA SER A 15 2.00 -5.48 -6.44
C SER A 15 1.16 -5.06 -5.24
N GLN A 16 1.51 -5.49 -4.03
CA GLN A 16 0.92 -4.98 -2.80
C GLN A 16 1.18 -3.48 -2.60
N SER A 17 2.40 -3.00 -2.85
CA SER A 17 2.71 -1.57 -2.82
C SER A 17 1.86 -0.78 -3.82
N LEU A 18 1.71 -1.30 -5.04
CA LEU A 18 0.89 -0.68 -6.07
C LEU A 18 -0.60 -0.64 -5.68
N MET A 19 -1.14 -1.71 -5.12
CA MET A 19 -2.51 -1.73 -4.58
C MET A 19 -2.68 -0.76 -3.41
N GLY A 20 -1.65 -0.59 -2.57
CA GLY A 20 -1.61 0.43 -1.53
C GLY A 20 -1.79 1.84 -2.10
N PHE A 21 -1.06 2.15 -3.17
CA PHE A 21 -1.15 3.42 -3.88
C PHE A 21 -2.53 3.61 -4.55
N VAL A 22 -3.04 2.59 -5.25
CA VAL A 22 -4.36 2.57 -5.89
C VAL A 22 -5.47 2.94 -4.90
N TYR A 23 -5.53 2.26 -3.74
CA TYR A 23 -6.54 2.57 -2.72
C TYR A 23 -6.27 3.91 -2.02
N GLY A 24 -5.02 4.34 -1.89
CA GLY A 24 -4.66 5.61 -1.25
C GLY A 24 -5.07 6.82 -2.07
N THR A 25 -4.92 6.71 -3.39
CA THR A 25 -5.25 7.78 -4.35
C THR A 25 -6.70 7.73 -4.81
N GLY A 26 -7.32 6.56 -4.85
CA GLY A 26 -8.62 6.36 -5.49
C GLY A 26 -8.53 6.23 -7.01
N MET A 27 -7.33 6.01 -7.57
CA MET A 27 -7.17 5.74 -8.99
C MET A 27 -7.57 4.30 -9.27
N MET A 28 -8.42 4.06 -10.27
CA MET A 28 -8.91 2.73 -10.70
C MET A 28 -9.83 1.99 -9.71
N ARG A 29 -9.74 2.28 -8.42
CA ARG A 29 -10.59 1.71 -7.36
C ARG A 29 -11.05 2.83 -6.42
N GLU A 30 -12.15 2.60 -5.72
CA GLU A 30 -12.61 3.52 -4.69
C GLU A 30 -11.52 3.76 -3.64
N LYS A 31 -11.33 5.04 -3.28
CA LYS A 31 -10.36 5.44 -2.27
C LYS A 31 -10.69 4.83 -0.93
N SER A 32 -9.71 4.21 -0.29
CA SER A 32 -9.85 3.62 1.04
C SER A 32 -8.53 3.69 1.79
N LYS A 33 -8.47 4.54 2.83
CA LYS A 33 -7.28 4.67 3.69
C LYS A 33 -6.93 3.36 4.38
N SER A 34 -7.92 2.61 4.85
CA SER A 34 -7.71 1.32 5.51
C SER A 34 -7.13 0.26 4.57
N LYS A 35 -7.69 0.11 3.35
CA LYS A 35 -7.13 -0.81 2.35
C LYS A 35 -5.74 -0.39 1.89
N SER A 36 -5.51 0.91 1.70
CA SER A 36 -4.20 1.46 1.35
C SER A 36 -3.14 1.09 2.40
N PHE A 37 -3.45 1.37 3.67
CA PHE A 37 -2.55 1.07 4.79
C PHE A 37 -2.26 -0.43 4.90
N LEU A 38 -3.28 -1.28 4.82
CA LEU A 38 -3.12 -2.74 4.90
C LEU A 38 -2.19 -3.27 3.80
N ARG A 39 -2.36 -2.81 2.56
CA ARG A 39 -1.54 -3.25 1.43
C ARG A 39 -0.10 -2.74 1.54
N HIS A 40 0.11 -1.51 1.99
CA HIS A 40 1.45 -1.02 2.30
C HIS A 40 2.10 -1.77 3.46
N ASN A 41 1.34 -2.23 4.45
CA ASN A 41 1.88 -3.03 5.56
C ASN A 41 2.45 -4.37 5.07
N PHE A 42 1.65 -5.16 4.34
CA PHE A 42 2.13 -6.42 3.78
C PHE A 42 3.32 -6.23 2.82
N ALA A 43 3.28 -5.19 1.98
CA ALA A 43 4.39 -4.87 1.10
C ALA A 43 5.67 -4.55 1.88
N ALA A 44 5.57 -3.78 2.97
CA ALA A 44 6.70 -3.42 3.81
C ALA A 44 7.28 -4.65 4.54
N GLU A 45 6.43 -5.54 5.04
CA GLU A 45 6.84 -6.84 5.61
C GLU A 45 7.58 -7.69 4.57
N GLY A 46 7.09 -7.70 3.32
CA GLY A 46 7.75 -8.31 2.18
C GLY A 46 8.99 -7.59 1.65
N GLY A 47 9.45 -6.53 2.32
CA GLY A 47 10.69 -5.82 1.99
C GLY A 47 10.56 -4.67 0.99
N ASN A 48 9.34 -4.30 0.56
CA ASN A 48 9.13 -3.19 -0.36
C ASN A 48 9.50 -1.84 0.30
N MET A 49 10.52 -1.18 -0.23
CA MET A 49 11.03 0.07 0.34
C MET A 49 10.07 1.25 0.18
N GLN A 50 9.32 1.32 -0.94
CA GLN A 50 8.36 2.41 -1.15
C GLN A 50 7.28 2.39 -0.08
N SER A 51 6.76 1.20 0.25
CA SER A 51 5.74 1.03 1.28
C SER A 51 6.28 1.31 2.68
N LYS A 52 7.53 0.92 2.99
CA LYS A 52 8.19 1.31 4.24
C LYS A 52 8.26 2.84 4.39
N MET A 53 8.63 3.55 3.32
CA MET A 53 8.67 5.01 3.32
C MET A 53 7.28 5.64 3.47
N THR A 54 6.26 5.10 2.78
CA THR A 54 4.87 5.56 2.91
C THR A 54 4.35 5.43 4.33
N LEU A 55 4.61 4.29 4.99
CA LEU A 55 4.21 4.08 6.39
C LEU A 55 4.98 4.99 7.33
N ALA A 56 6.30 5.15 7.14
CA ALA A 56 7.12 6.05 7.94
C ALA A 56 6.62 7.50 7.86
N PHE A 57 6.30 7.99 6.66
CA PHE A 57 5.72 9.32 6.46
C PHE A 57 4.35 9.44 7.13
N THR A 58 3.51 8.41 7.01
CA THR A 58 2.19 8.38 7.64
C THR A 58 2.31 8.51 9.16
N TYR A 59 3.19 7.73 9.80
CA TYR A 59 3.43 7.82 11.24
C TYR A 59 4.01 9.17 11.67
N LEU A 60 4.95 9.73 10.90
CA LEU A 60 5.51 11.05 11.18
C LEU A 60 4.44 12.15 11.10
N SER A 61 3.55 12.09 10.09
CA SER A 61 2.47 13.05 9.95
C SER A 61 1.46 12.98 11.10
N LEU A 62 1.19 11.79 11.63
CA LEU A 62 0.29 11.60 12.77
C LEU A 62 0.88 12.10 14.09
N ARG A 63 2.21 12.10 14.23
CA ARG A 63 2.91 12.58 15.42
C ARG A 63 2.92 14.12 15.53
N ASN A 64 2.70 14.82 14.42
CA ASN A 64 2.72 16.28 14.34
C ASN A 64 1.31 16.91 14.39
N MET A 65 0.28 16.11 14.70
CA MET A 65 -1.10 16.54 14.96
C MET A 65 -1.38 16.55 16.47
#